data_AF-A0A444PV36-F1
#
_entry.id   AF-A0A444PV36-F1
#
_cell.length_a   1.000
_cell.length_b   1.000
_cell.length_c   1.000
_cell.angle_alpha   90.00
_cell.angle_beta   90.00
_cell.angle_gamma   90.00
#
_symmetry.space_group_name_H-M   'P 1'
#
loop_
_entity.id
_entity.type
_entity.pdbx_description
1 polymer ?
#
loop_
_entity_poly.entity_id
_entity_poly.type
_entity_poly.pdbx_seq_one_letter_code
_entity_poly.pdbx_strand_id
1 'polypeptide(L)'
;MGTRIVSSPEDIPDGWYVIDGDVVRLDDAEPENPKRGTPTPGASPAAIVAGSHRFSIGDEIEMASGDDLDRAFILSVRGLWAFLLRAVAILVGIGVLEASGLPWREGLAHQLLWGTAAALPLLLTFHLVWRRLTRSPDGRVTRAMAGRLRDDYDRQRGETSSPALVD
;
A
#
# COMPACT_ATOMS: atom_id res chain seq x y z
N MET A 1 19.28 3.48 10.57
CA MET A 1 18.08 2.62 10.62
C MET A 1 17.61 2.59 12.07
N GLY A 2 16.33 2.85 12.29
CA GLY A 2 15.73 2.89 13.63
C GLY A 2 15.03 1.56 13.88
N THR A 3 15.58 0.77 14.79
CA THR A 3 15.03 -0.53 15.16
C THR A 3 14.28 -0.41 16.48
N ARG A 4 13.10 -1.02 16.59
CA ARG A 4 12.25 -0.96 17.78
C ARG A 4 11.92 -2.36 18.28
N ILE A 5 11.81 -2.48 19.61
CA ILE A 5 11.37 -3.71 20.26
C ILE A 5 9.87 -3.59 20.51
N VAL A 6 9.11 -4.54 19.99
CA VAL A 6 7.66 -4.58 20.14
C VAL A 6 7.30 -4.94 21.58
N SER A 7 6.80 -3.96 22.35
CA SER A 7 6.31 -4.17 23.72
C SER A 7 4.80 -3.97 23.83
N SER A 8 4.24 -3.17 22.92
CA SER A 8 2.86 -2.76 22.85
C SER A 8 2.48 -2.40 21.39
N PRO A 9 1.18 -2.33 21.06
CA PRO A 9 0.74 -1.92 19.73
C PRO A 9 1.23 -0.51 19.33
N GLU A 10 1.40 0.39 20.31
CA GLU A 10 1.87 1.76 20.10
C GLU A 10 3.32 1.83 19.58
N ASP A 11 4.10 0.78 19.82
CA ASP A 11 5.47 0.66 19.31
C ASP A 11 5.53 0.44 17.80
N ILE A 12 4.38 0.09 17.18
CA ILE A 12 4.20 -0.13 15.75
C ILE A 12 3.24 0.95 15.20
N PRO A 13 3.66 2.23 15.13
CA PRO A 13 2.85 3.27 14.50
C PRO A 13 2.63 2.98 13.01
N ASP A 14 1.64 3.60 12.40
CA ASP A 14 1.44 3.51 10.94
C ASP A 14 2.74 3.85 10.20
N GLY A 15 3.06 3.11 9.15
CA GLY A 15 4.29 3.38 8.41
C GLY A 15 4.81 2.20 7.62
N TRP A 16 6.05 2.31 7.18
CA TRP A 16 6.73 1.30 6.37
C TRP A 16 7.81 0.59 7.17
N TYR A 17 7.75 -0.73 7.18
CA TYR A 17 8.62 -1.61 7.96
C TYR A 17 9.30 -2.63 7.06
N VAL A 18 10.51 -3.02 7.41
CA VAL A 18 11.23 -4.13 6.76
C VAL A 18 10.82 -5.41 7.48
N ILE A 19 10.15 -6.31 6.75
CA ILE A 19 9.68 -7.61 7.24
C ILE A 19 10.17 -8.65 6.23
N ASP A 20 10.92 -9.65 6.69
CA ASP A 20 11.50 -10.70 5.84
C ASP A 20 12.30 -10.16 4.63
N GLY A 21 12.89 -8.97 4.76
CA GLY A 21 13.65 -8.30 3.71
C GLY A 21 12.82 -7.47 2.72
N ASP A 22 11.50 -7.47 2.85
CA ASP A 22 10.58 -6.67 2.04
C ASP A 22 10.01 -5.48 2.83
N VAL A 23 9.82 -4.34 2.15
CA VAL A 23 9.21 -3.16 2.78
C VAL A 23 7.69 -3.23 2.67
N VAL A 24 7.03 -3.35 3.82
CA VAL A 24 5.59 -3.48 3.94
C VAL A 24 5.01 -2.29 4.69
N ARG A 25 3.87 -1.77 4.22
CA ARG A 25 3.10 -0.78 4.97
C ARG A 25 2.24 -1.49 6.02
N LEU A 26 2.37 -1.09 7.27
CA LEU A 26 1.52 -1.51 8.37
C LEU A 26 0.60 -0.35 8.73
N ASP A 27 -0.67 -0.67 8.92
CA ASP A 27 -1.73 0.23 9.37
C ASP A 27 -2.32 -0.33 10.67
N ASP A 28 -2.58 0.54 11.64
CA ASP A 28 -3.35 0.32 12.87
C ASP A 28 -3.01 -1.01 13.58
N ALA A 29 -1.89 -1.03 14.31
CA ALA A 29 -1.52 -2.19 15.13
C ALA A 29 -2.49 -2.35 16.31
N GLU A 30 -3.02 -3.56 16.47
CA GLU A 30 -3.97 -3.91 17.53
C GLU A 30 -3.50 -5.12 18.33
N PRO A 31 -3.79 -5.18 19.64
CA PRO A 31 -3.50 -6.37 20.42
C PRO A 31 -4.39 -7.53 19.94
N GLU A 32 -3.82 -8.72 19.77
CA GLU A 32 -4.62 -9.89 19.42
C GLU A 32 -5.50 -10.29 20.60
N ASN A 33 -6.82 -10.13 20.46
CA ASN A 33 -7.76 -10.59 21.48
C ASN A 33 -7.67 -12.12 21.63
N PRO A 34 -7.44 -12.65 22.84
CA PRO A 34 -7.34 -14.09 23.04
C PRO A 34 -8.61 -14.80 22.57
N LYS A 35 -8.46 -15.80 21.70
CA LYS A 35 -9.58 -16.60 21.19
C LYS A 35 -10.26 -17.31 22.36
N ARG A 36 -11.52 -16.93 22.61
CA ARG A 36 -12.54 -17.58 23.45
C ARG A 36 -11.99 -18.33 24.67
N GLY A 37 -11.68 -17.55 25.69
CA GLY A 37 -11.42 -17.96 27.08
C GLY A 37 -11.59 -16.73 27.96
N THR A 38 -12.00 -16.90 29.20
CA THR A 38 -12.27 -15.79 30.14
C THR A 38 -11.06 -14.85 30.14
N PRO A 39 -11.22 -13.55 29.80
CA PRO A 39 -10.09 -12.62 29.81
C PRO A 39 -9.50 -12.61 31.22
N THR A 40 -8.24 -13.00 31.34
CA THR A 40 -7.53 -12.89 32.62
C THR A 40 -7.17 -11.42 32.80
N PRO A 41 -7.73 -10.71 33.79
CA PRO A 41 -7.42 -9.30 34.00
C PRO A 41 -5.91 -9.17 34.27
N GLY A 42 -5.22 -8.36 33.47
CA GLY A 42 -3.78 -8.13 33.61
C GLY A 42 -2.87 -9.09 32.83
N ALA A 43 -3.40 -9.99 31.99
CA ALA A 43 -2.58 -10.72 31.04
C ALA A 43 -2.16 -9.79 29.88
N SER A 44 -0.85 -9.54 29.73
CA SER A 44 -0.32 -8.85 28.55
C SER A 44 -0.68 -9.64 27.29
N PRO A 45 -1.10 -8.97 26.20
CA PRO A 45 -1.41 -9.64 24.95
C PRO A 45 -0.17 -10.40 24.45
N ALA A 46 -0.33 -11.69 24.13
CA ALA A 46 0.80 -12.52 23.68
C ALA A 46 1.31 -12.15 22.28
N ALA A 47 0.51 -11.42 21.51
CA ALA A 47 0.83 -10.98 20.17
C ALA A 47 0.09 -9.69 19.80
N ILE A 48 0.66 -8.96 18.84
CA ILE A 48 0.15 -7.73 18.24
C ILE A 48 -0.03 -8.00 16.75
N VAL A 49 -1.13 -7.54 16.18
CA VAL A 49 -1.47 -7.72 14.77
C VAL A 49 -1.48 -6.36 14.09
N ALA A 50 -0.78 -6.24 12.96
CA ALA A 50 -0.84 -5.05 12.10
C ALA A 50 -1.14 -5.50 10.67
N GLY A 51 -2.36 -5.23 10.20
CA GLY A 51 -2.88 -5.80 8.96
C GLY A 51 -2.89 -7.33 8.96
N SER A 52 -2.10 -7.94 8.07
CA SER A 52 -1.94 -9.40 7.97
C SER A 52 -0.75 -9.97 8.75
N HIS A 53 0.04 -9.12 9.42
CA HIS A 53 1.27 -9.53 10.11
C HIS A 53 1.01 -9.66 11.61
N ARG A 54 1.65 -10.65 12.22
CA ARG A 54 1.56 -10.95 13.64
C ARG A 54 2.95 -10.86 14.26
N PHE A 55 3.06 -10.05 15.30
CA PHE A 55 4.29 -9.81 16.06
C PHE A 55 4.10 -10.32 17.48
N SER A 56 5.14 -10.92 18.04
CA SER A 56 5.21 -11.27 19.46
C SER A 56 5.87 -10.16 20.27
N ILE A 57 5.56 -10.09 21.57
CA ILE A 57 6.25 -9.18 22.47
C ILE A 57 7.73 -9.60 22.53
N GLY A 58 8.62 -8.62 22.36
CA GLY A 58 10.06 -8.81 22.28
C GLY A 58 10.59 -8.96 20.85
N ASP A 59 9.72 -9.02 19.84
CA ASP A 59 10.15 -9.02 18.44
C ASP A 59 10.81 -7.70 18.08
N GLU A 60 11.86 -7.78 17.27
CA GLU A 60 12.58 -6.64 16.75
C GLU A 60 12.01 -6.28 15.37
N ILE A 61 11.54 -5.04 15.23
CA ILE A 61 11.00 -4.53 13.96
C ILE A 61 11.85 -3.37 13.46
N GLU A 62 12.17 -3.42 12.17
CA GLU A 62 12.97 -2.40 11.51
C GLU A 62 12.07 -1.46 10.71
N MET A 63 12.20 -0.16 10.94
CA MET A 63 11.53 0.85 10.12
C MET A 63 12.31 1.09 8.83
N ALA A 64 11.60 1.09 7.69
CA ALA A 64 12.18 1.48 6.42
C ALA A 64 12.71 2.94 6.48
N SER A 65 13.84 3.20 5.84
CA SER A 65 14.46 4.53 5.82
C SER A 65 15.11 4.82 4.47
N GLY A 66 15.44 6.09 4.22
CA GLY A 66 16.13 6.54 3.00
C GLY A 66 15.41 6.11 1.70
N ASP A 67 16.17 5.52 0.78
CA ASP A 67 15.70 5.11 -0.55
C ASP A 67 14.62 4.03 -0.51
N ASP A 68 14.66 3.15 0.50
CA ASP A 68 13.69 2.07 0.65
C ASP A 68 12.33 2.62 1.09
N LEU A 69 12.32 3.61 1.99
CA LEU A 69 11.12 4.35 2.35
C LEU A 69 10.55 5.12 1.15
N ASP A 70 11.40 5.79 0.37
CA ASP A 70 10.98 6.53 -0.83
C ASP A 70 10.33 5.61 -1.87
N ARG A 71 10.96 4.46 -2.11
CA ARG A 71 10.45 3.47 -3.05
C ARG A 71 9.12 2.89 -2.56
N ALA A 72 9.03 2.53 -1.29
CA ALA A 72 7.84 1.95 -0.71
C ALA A 72 6.67 2.94 -0.73
N PHE A 73 6.90 4.21 -0.38
CA PHE A 73 5.90 5.28 -0.48
C PHE A 73 5.35 5.42 -1.91
N ILE A 74 6.24 5.49 -2.92
CA ILE A 74 5.82 5.56 -4.33
C ILE A 74 4.99 4.34 -4.73
N LEU A 75 5.36 3.14 -4.28
CA LEU A 75 4.62 1.91 -4.56
C LEU A 75 3.25 1.88 -3.86
N SER A 76 3.16 2.32 -2.61
CA SER A 76 1.89 2.42 -1.88
C SER A 76 0.93 3.40 -2.57
N VAL A 77 1.40 4.59 -2.96
CA VAL A 77 0.58 5.55 -3.71
C VAL A 77 0.17 4.98 -5.06
N ARG A 78 1.07 4.26 -5.75
CA ARG A 78 0.72 3.61 -7.02
C ARG A 78 -0.38 2.57 -6.85
N GLY A 79 -0.29 1.75 -5.79
CA GLY A 79 -1.26 0.72 -5.45
C GLY A 79 -2.62 1.31 -5.12
N LEU A 80 -2.66 2.39 -4.35
CA LEU A 80 -3.88 3.09 -3.94
C LEU A 80 -4.75 3.47 -5.16
N TRP A 81 -4.14 4.02 -6.21
CA TRP A 81 -4.85 4.47 -7.41
C TRP A 81 -5.02 3.39 -8.48
N ALA A 82 -4.34 2.24 -8.36
CA ALA A 82 -4.36 1.20 -9.39
C ALA A 82 -5.78 0.68 -9.65
N PHE A 83 -6.58 0.50 -8.60
CA PHE A 83 -7.97 0.05 -8.74
C PHE A 83 -8.82 1.07 -9.51
N LEU A 84 -8.76 2.35 -9.13
CA LEU A 84 -9.53 3.40 -9.79
C LEU A 84 -9.13 3.55 -11.26
N LEU A 85 -7.83 3.53 -11.56
CA LEU A 85 -7.33 3.59 -12.94
C LEU A 85 -7.80 2.38 -13.77
N ARG A 86 -7.82 1.18 -13.20
CA ARG A 86 -8.37 -0.01 -13.87
C ARG A 86 -9.87 0.14 -14.14
N ALA A 87 -10.63 0.63 -13.18
CA ALA A 87 -12.07 0.86 -13.33
C ALA A 87 -12.35 1.87 -14.47
N VAL A 88 -11.63 2.98 -14.50
CA VAL A 88 -11.74 3.98 -15.58
C VAL A 88 -11.37 3.37 -16.94
N ALA A 89 -10.27 2.61 -17.03
CA ALA A 89 -9.86 1.97 -18.27
C ALA A 89 -10.91 0.98 -18.80
N ILE A 90 -11.57 0.22 -17.92
CA ILE A 90 -12.66 -0.70 -18.29
C ILE A 90 -13.86 0.10 -18.83
N LEU A 91 -14.28 1.16 -18.13
CA LEU A 91 -15.40 2.00 -18.58
C LEU A 91 -15.13 2.63 -19.95
N VAL A 92 -13.92 3.14 -20.17
CA VAL A 92 -13.50 3.67 -21.48
C VAL A 92 -13.52 2.56 -22.53
N GLY A 93 -13.03 1.36 -22.21
CA GLY A 93 -13.03 0.21 -23.12
C GLY A 93 -14.45 -0.20 -23.54
N ILE A 94 -15.40 -0.23 -22.60
CA ILE A 94 -16.81 -0.49 -22.90
C ILE A 94 -17.35 0.61 -23.82
N GLY A 95 -17.08 1.89 -23.53
CA GLY A 95 -17.50 3.00 -24.38
C GLY A 95 -16.97 2.90 -25.82
N VAL A 96 -15.71 2.50 -25.99
CA VAL A 96 -15.11 2.27 -27.32
C VAL A 96 -15.80 1.12 -28.05
N LEU A 97 -16.10 0.02 -27.34
CA LEU A 97 -16.81 -1.12 -27.94
C LEU A 97 -18.23 -0.75 -28.37
N GLU A 98 -18.97 0.00 -27.57
CA GLU A 98 -20.29 0.52 -27.93
C GLU A 98 -20.21 1.43 -29.18
N ALA A 99 -19.22 2.32 -29.24
CA ALA A 99 -19.03 3.22 -30.37
C ALA A 99 -18.56 2.52 -31.66
N SER A 100 -17.90 1.36 -31.54
CA SER A 100 -17.33 0.64 -32.69
C SER A 100 -18.36 -0.02 -33.60
N GLY A 101 -19.61 -0.20 -33.13
CA GLY A 101 -20.64 -0.95 -33.85
C GLY A 101 -20.35 -2.46 -33.98
N LEU A 102 -19.34 -2.98 -33.29
CA LEU A 102 -19.00 -4.40 -33.30
C LEU A 102 -20.07 -5.21 -32.55
N PRO A 103 -20.38 -6.43 -33.02
CA PRO A 103 -21.31 -7.34 -32.36
C PRO A 103 -20.71 -8.01 -31.10
N TRP A 104 -20.10 -7.22 -30.22
CA TRP A 104 -19.35 -7.75 -29.07
C TRP A 104 -20.24 -8.39 -27.99
N ARG A 105 -21.56 -8.11 -28.03
CA ARG A 105 -22.55 -8.64 -27.08
C ARG A 105 -23.12 -10.01 -27.45
N GLU A 106 -22.74 -10.60 -28.60
CA GLU A 106 -23.33 -11.85 -29.14
C GLU A 106 -23.01 -13.13 -28.35
N GLY A 107 -22.25 -13.03 -27.26
CA GLY A 107 -22.02 -14.13 -26.34
C GLY A 107 -20.77 -13.94 -25.48
N LEU A 108 -20.60 -14.77 -24.45
CA LEU A 108 -19.49 -14.65 -23.51
C LEU A 108 -18.12 -14.68 -24.20
N ALA A 109 -17.93 -15.55 -25.20
CA ALA A 109 -16.68 -15.65 -25.94
C ALA A 109 -16.36 -14.36 -26.72
N HIS A 110 -17.35 -13.73 -27.35
CA HIS A 110 -17.20 -12.45 -28.05
C HIS A 110 -16.95 -11.30 -27.06
N GLN A 111 -17.65 -11.30 -25.92
CA GLN A 111 -17.44 -10.31 -24.86
C GLN A 111 -16.02 -10.40 -24.28
N LEU A 112 -15.51 -11.61 -24.06
CA LEU A 112 -14.13 -11.79 -23.59
C LEU A 112 -13.11 -11.42 -24.65
N LEU A 113 -13.30 -11.81 -25.91
CA LEU A 113 -12.37 -11.51 -26.99
C LEU A 113 -12.28 -9.99 -27.23
N TRP A 114 -13.42 -9.36 -27.54
CA TRP A 114 -13.48 -7.93 -27.86
C TRP A 114 -13.28 -7.06 -26.63
N GLY A 115 -13.83 -7.47 -25.48
CA GLY A 115 -13.59 -6.84 -24.18
C GLY A 115 -12.10 -6.78 -23.84
N THR A 116 -11.39 -7.90 -23.99
CA THR A 116 -9.94 -7.94 -23.73
C THR A 116 -9.17 -7.14 -24.77
N ALA A 117 -9.51 -7.26 -26.06
CA ALA A 117 -8.85 -6.52 -27.14
C ALA A 117 -8.98 -5.00 -26.96
N ALA A 118 -10.11 -4.51 -26.44
CA ALA A 118 -10.33 -3.09 -26.15
C ALA A 118 -9.69 -2.66 -24.81
N ALA A 119 -9.82 -3.46 -23.75
CA ALA A 119 -9.35 -3.09 -22.42
C ALA A 119 -7.83 -3.18 -22.25
N LEU A 120 -7.16 -4.17 -22.86
CA LEU A 120 -5.74 -4.43 -22.64
C LEU A 120 -4.85 -3.24 -23.07
N PRO A 121 -5.01 -2.65 -24.27
CA PRO A 121 -4.22 -1.48 -24.67
C PRO A 121 -4.46 -0.27 -23.76
N LEU A 122 -5.71 -0.06 -23.32
CA LEU A 122 -6.05 1.00 -22.39
C LEU A 122 -5.37 0.79 -21.04
N LEU A 123 -5.50 -0.40 -20.46
CA LEU A 123 -4.87 -0.75 -19.19
C LEU A 123 -3.35 -0.58 -19.23
N LEU A 124 -2.69 -1.03 -20.31
CA LEU A 124 -1.26 -0.85 -20.50
C LEU A 124 -0.88 0.63 -20.60
N THR A 125 -1.67 1.42 -21.34
CA THR A 125 -1.43 2.86 -21.50
C THR A 125 -1.59 3.59 -20.17
N PHE A 126 -2.70 3.37 -19.45
CA PHE A 126 -2.92 3.95 -18.13
C PHE A 126 -1.83 3.54 -17.14
N HIS A 127 -1.44 2.26 -17.13
CA HIS A 127 -0.38 1.79 -16.25
C HIS A 127 0.97 2.45 -16.57
N LEU A 128 1.33 2.56 -17.85
CA LEU A 128 2.58 3.20 -18.27
C LEU A 128 2.60 4.69 -17.95
N VAL A 129 1.51 5.41 -18.24
CA VAL A 129 1.36 6.83 -17.92
C VAL A 129 1.43 7.05 -16.41
N TRP A 130 0.71 6.25 -15.63
CA TRP A 130 0.73 6.32 -14.18
C TRP A 130 2.13 6.06 -13.61
N ARG A 131 2.82 5.03 -14.12
CA ARG A 131 4.20 4.72 -13.73
C ARG A 131 5.16 5.86 -14.07
N ARG A 132 5.01 6.50 -15.23
CA ARG A 132 5.79 7.68 -15.63
C ARG A 132 5.54 8.87 -14.71
N LEU A 133 4.29 9.23 -14.46
CA LEU A 133 3.91 10.38 -13.62
C LEU A 133 4.44 10.26 -12.18
N THR A 134 4.34 9.06 -11.61
CA THR A 134 4.79 8.76 -10.24
C THR A 134 6.30 8.50 -10.12
N ARG A 135 7.02 8.40 -11.24
CA ARG A 135 8.50 8.33 -11.26
C ARG A 135 9.14 9.72 -11.39
N SER A 136 8.35 10.79 -11.44
CA SER A 136 8.86 12.15 -11.58
C SER A 136 9.85 12.46 -10.44
N PRO A 137 11.06 12.99 -10.74
CA PRO A 137 12.09 13.27 -9.73
C PRO A 137 11.62 14.27 -8.67
N ASP A 138 10.67 15.15 -9.03
CA ASP A 138 10.13 16.14 -8.10
C ASP A 138 9.13 15.53 -7.10
N GLY A 139 8.69 14.28 -7.30
CA GLY A 139 7.71 13.59 -6.44
C GLY A 139 6.33 14.28 -6.33
N ARG A 140 6.09 15.37 -7.07
CA ARG A 140 4.92 16.24 -6.93
C ARG A 140 3.60 15.49 -7.10
N VAL A 141 3.49 14.67 -8.14
CA VAL A 141 2.27 13.90 -8.42
C VAL A 141 2.02 12.89 -7.30
N THR A 142 3.05 12.17 -6.88
CA THR A 142 2.96 11.18 -5.80
C THR A 142 2.50 11.84 -4.49
N ARG A 143 3.08 13.00 -4.13
CA ARG A 143 2.69 13.75 -2.92
C ARG A 143 1.28 14.34 -3.01
N ALA A 144 0.86 14.84 -4.17
CA ALA A 144 -0.49 15.37 -4.36
C ALA A 144 -1.57 14.28 -4.24
N MET A 145 -1.23 13.06 -4.67
CA MET A 145 -2.16 11.93 -4.73
C MET A 145 -2.09 11.02 -3.50
N ALA A 146 -1.21 11.30 -2.55
CA ALA A 146 -0.95 10.43 -1.40
C ALA A 146 -2.01 10.51 -0.30
N GLY A 147 -2.71 11.64 -0.13
CA GLY A 147 -3.62 11.82 1.01
C GLY A 147 -2.90 11.59 2.35
N ARG A 148 -3.51 10.82 3.26
CA ARG A 148 -2.92 10.45 4.58
C ARG A 148 -1.55 9.76 4.47
N LEU A 149 -1.27 9.02 3.38
CA LEU A 149 0.05 8.40 3.16
C LEU A 149 1.19 9.42 3.16
N ARG A 150 0.90 10.67 2.77
CA ARG A 150 1.90 11.73 2.79
C ARG A 150 2.30 12.06 4.22
N ASP A 151 1.32 12.19 5.11
CA ASP A 151 1.57 12.59 6.49
C ASP A 151 2.36 11.50 7.22
N ASP A 152 2.01 10.22 6.99
CA ASP A 152 2.77 9.07 7.49
C ASP A 152 4.22 9.07 6.99
N TYR A 153 4.41 9.32 5.70
CA TYR A 153 5.73 9.36 5.07
C TYR A 153 6.58 10.54 5.57
N ASP A 154 6.00 11.75 5.62
CA ASP A 154 6.70 12.96 6.05
C ASP A 154 7.08 12.83 7.55
N ARG A 155 6.22 12.23 8.38
CA ARG A 155 6.53 11.88 9.78
C ARG A 155 7.68 10.88 9.89
N GLN A 156 7.59 9.73 9.24
CA GLN A 156 8.63 8.68 9.33
C GLN A 156 9.97 9.15 8.75
N ARG A 157 9.94 9.96 7.69
CA ARG A 157 11.16 10.57 7.13
C ARG A 157 11.78 11.58 8.09
N GLY A 158 10.97 12.35 8.83
CA GLY A 158 11.45 13.22 9.90
C GLY A 158 12.13 12.44 11.04
N GLU A 159 11.49 11.38 11.52
CA GLU A 159 12.03 10.51 12.59
C GLU A 159 13.36 9.85 12.20
N THR A 160 13.50 9.44 10.93
CA THR A 160 14.72 8.79 10.44
C THR A 160 15.83 9.76 10.04
N SER A 161 15.50 11.03 9.77
CA SER A 161 16.47 12.07 9.40
C SER A 161 17.01 12.85 10.60
N SER A 162 16.34 12.78 11.75
CA SER A 162 16.78 13.40 12.99
C SER A 162 17.72 12.44 13.70
N PRO A 163 19.06 12.64 13.68
CA PRO A 163 19.91 11.91 14.59
C PRO A 163 19.47 12.32 15.98
N ALA A 164 19.01 11.35 16.78
CA ALA A 164 18.79 11.60 18.20
C ALA A 164 20.04 12.29 18.75
N LEU A 165 19.86 13.52 19.24
CA LEU A 165 20.78 14.12 20.18
C LEU A 165 20.83 13.16 21.35
N VAL A 166 21.87 12.32 21.35
CA VAL A 166 22.25 11.50 22.50
C VAL A 166 22.90 12.46 23.47
N ASP A 167 22.12 12.91 24.46
CA ASP A 167 22.65 13.40 25.74
C ASP A 167 23.00 12.20 26.64
#